data_AF-A0A6G1W171-F1
#
_entry.id   AF-A0A6G1W171-F1
#
_cell.length_a   1.000
_cell.length_b   1.000
_cell.length_c   1.000
_cell.angle_alpha   90.00
_cell.angle_beta   90.00
_cell.angle_gamma   90.00
#
_symmetry.space_group_name_H-M   'P 1'
#
loop_
_entity.id
_entity.type
_entity.pdbx_description
1 polymer ?
#
loop_
_entity_poly.entity_id
_entity_poly.type
_entity_poly.pdbx_seq_one_letter_code
_entity_poly.pdbx_strand_id
1 'polypeptide(L)'
;MNKIKFKSDEDYAVFFAPLLSSLSQISNDYGYHDKGDIFTNCLGETIMSVDGYDVRIRSDVSLTFVKEVGIVIRRFKNKDVQLFHGGFVVTHKQIKMLVERELQAS
;
A
#
# COMPACT_ATOMS: atom_id res chain seq x y z
N MET A 1 7.95 -19.58 -4.04
CA MET A 1 7.95 -19.37 -2.57
C MET A 1 6.55 -19.66 -2.10
N ASN A 2 6.39 -20.44 -1.03
CA ASN A 2 5.07 -20.64 -0.43
C ASN A 2 4.72 -19.41 0.39
N LYS A 3 3.52 -18.87 0.23
CA LYS A 3 2.99 -17.79 1.09
C LYS A 3 3.15 -18.22 2.54
N ILE A 4 3.64 -17.32 3.40
CA ILE A 4 3.76 -17.62 4.84
C ILE A 4 2.34 -17.87 5.36
N LYS A 5 2.15 -19.00 6.05
CA LYS A 5 0.93 -19.26 6.80
C LYS A 5 1.16 -18.78 8.22
N PHE A 6 0.44 -17.74 8.63
CA PHE A 6 0.45 -17.26 10.00
C PHE A 6 -0.30 -18.23 10.90
N LYS A 7 0.20 -18.46 12.11
CA LYS A 7 -0.43 -19.39 13.08
C LYS A 7 -1.40 -18.66 14.01
N SER A 8 -1.33 -17.33 14.04
CA SER A 8 -2.19 -16.44 14.80
C SER A 8 -2.27 -15.05 14.14
N ASP A 9 -3.25 -14.25 14.56
CA ASP A 9 -3.36 -12.84 14.16
C ASP A 9 -2.20 -12.00 14.69
N GLU A 10 -1.58 -12.41 15.80
CA GLU A 10 -0.40 -11.75 16.37
C GLU A 10 0.83 -11.95 15.47
N ASP A 11 1.04 -13.16 14.94
CA ASP A 11 2.11 -13.43 13.96
C ASP A 11 1.93 -12.58 12.69
N TYR A 12 0.68 -12.43 12.25
CA TYR A 12 0.33 -11.57 11.12
C TYR A 12 0.65 -10.10 11.43
N ALA A 13 0.19 -9.59 12.58
CA ALA A 13 0.40 -8.21 12.99
C ALA A 13 1.90 -7.89 13.12
N VAL A 14 2.69 -8.76 13.74
CA VAL A 14 4.14 -8.59 13.88
C VAL A 14 4.84 -8.59 12.51
N PHE A 15 4.44 -9.49 11.61
CA PHE A 15 5.03 -9.56 10.28
C PHE A 15 4.75 -8.31 9.44
N PHE A 16 3.52 -7.79 9.48
CA PHE A 16 3.10 -6.63 8.69
C PHE A 16 3.34 -5.28 9.37
N ALA A 17 3.70 -5.23 10.65
CA ALA A 17 3.92 -3.97 11.39
C ALA A 17 4.85 -2.98 10.67
N PRO A 18 5.99 -3.38 10.07
CA PRO A 18 6.85 -2.43 9.35
C PRO A 18 6.20 -1.85 8.09
N LEU A 19 5.40 -2.65 7.39
CA LEU A 19 4.64 -2.20 6.22
C LEU A 19 3.54 -1.24 6.67
N LEU A 20 2.71 -1.63 7.65
CA LEU A 20 1.61 -0.82 8.17
C LEU A 20 2.12 0.53 8.69
N SER A 21 3.21 0.56 9.45
CA SER A 21 3.82 1.81 9.91
C SER A 21 4.22 2.75 8.75
N SER A 22 4.79 2.19 7.69
CA SER A 22 5.15 2.98 6.50
C SER A 22 3.91 3.48 5.74
N LEU A 23 2.86 2.67 5.66
CA LEU A 23 1.59 3.05 5.03
C LEU A 23 0.85 4.13 5.84
N SER A 24 0.86 4.04 7.17
CA SER A 24 0.31 5.09 8.06
C SER A 24 1.02 6.41 7.86
N GLN A 25 2.36 6.41 7.77
CA GLN A 25 3.10 7.64 7.52
C GLN A 25 2.70 8.30 6.20
N ILE A 26 2.71 7.56 5.08
CA ILE A 26 2.30 8.10 3.77
C ILE A 26 0.85 8.59 3.83
N SER A 27 -0.05 7.81 4.46
CA SER A 27 -1.47 8.17 4.56
C SER A 27 -1.66 9.49 5.31
N ASN A 28 -0.94 9.68 6.42
CA ASN A 28 -0.99 10.92 7.19
C ASN A 28 -0.42 12.11 6.41
N ASP A 29 0.63 11.92 5.61
CA ASP A 29 1.20 12.97 4.75
C ASP A 29 0.19 13.47 3.69
N TYR A 30 -0.79 12.64 3.33
CA TYR A 30 -1.88 12.96 2.40
C TYR A 30 -3.19 13.37 3.11
N GLY A 31 -3.19 13.49 4.44
CA GLY A 31 -4.37 13.86 5.23
C GLY A 31 -5.41 12.74 5.38
N TYR A 32 -5.03 11.48 5.12
CA TYR A 32 -5.85 10.32 5.44
C TYR A 32 -5.61 9.86 6.88
N HIS A 33 -6.55 9.11 7.42
CA HIS A 33 -6.49 8.57 8.78
C HIS A 33 -6.32 7.05 8.72
N ASP A 34 -5.49 6.49 9.59
CA ASP A 34 -5.32 5.05 9.73
C ASP A 34 -6.03 4.49 10.98
N LYS A 35 -6.52 3.26 10.85
CA LYS A 35 -7.08 2.45 11.94
C LYS A 35 -6.65 1.00 11.72
N GLY A 36 -5.44 0.68 12.16
CA GLY A 36 -4.85 -0.64 11.94
C GLY A 36 -4.47 -0.83 10.48
N ASP A 37 -5.21 -1.69 9.78
CA ASP A 37 -5.04 -2.04 8.37
C ASP A 37 -6.02 -1.32 7.43
N ILE A 38 -6.89 -0.45 7.96
CA ILE A 38 -7.86 0.34 7.20
C ILE A 38 -7.47 1.82 7.22
N PHE A 39 -7.53 2.47 6.06
CA PHE A 39 -7.20 3.88 5.89
C PHE A 39 -8.39 4.61 5.27
N THR A 40 -8.75 5.77 5.83
CA THR A 40 -9.96 6.53 5.46
C THR A 40 -9.68 7.99 5.15
N ASN A 41 -10.49 8.59 4.28
CA ASN A 41 -10.49 10.04 4.10
C ASN A 41 -11.23 10.77 5.24
N CYS A 42 -11.32 12.10 5.15
CA CYS A 42 -12.01 12.93 6.15
C CYS A 42 -13.53 12.70 6.25
N LEU A 43 -14.13 12.04 5.26
CA LEU A 43 -15.54 11.64 5.26
C LEU A 43 -15.74 10.25 5.89
N GLY A 44 -14.65 9.58 6.32
CA GLY A 44 -14.69 8.23 6.88
C GLY A 44 -14.77 7.14 5.82
N GLU A 45 -14.61 7.46 4.55
CA GLU A 45 -14.64 6.46 3.47
C GLU A 45 -13.29 5.77 3.33
N THR A 46 -13.29 4.46 3.18
CA THR A 46 -12.06 3.68 2.96
C THR A 46 -11.41 4.04 1.62
N ILE A 47 -10.16 4.50 1.68
CA ILE A 47 -9.32 4.80 0.51
C ILE A 47 -8.26 3.72 0.29
N MET A 48 -7.84 3.04 1.36
CA MET A 48 -6.90 1.92 1.29
C MET A 48 -7.20 0.88 2.39
N SER A 49 -6.97 -0.40 2.10
CA SER A 49 -6.98 -1.49 3.07
C SER A 49 -5.80 -2.44 2.85
N VAL A 50 -5.37 -3.13 3.91
CA VAL A 50 -4.40 -4.24 3.83
C VAL A 50 -5.08 -5.54 4.24
N ASP A 51 -5.50 -6.32 3.25
CA ASP A 51 -6.22 -7.58 3.43
C ASP A 51 -5.28 -8.76 3.17
N GLY A 52 -4.64 -9.26 4.22
CA GLY A 52 -3.66 -10.32 4.08
C GLY A 52 -2.40 -9.82 3.39
N TYR A 53 -2.14 -10.28 2.17
CA TYR A 53 -1.03 -9.82 1.34
C TYR A 53 -1.46 -8.75 0.33
N ASP A 54 -2.72 -8.36 0.29
CA ASP A 54 -3.24 -7.44 -0.71
C ASP A 54 -3.37 -6.03 -0.12
N VAL A 55 -2.63 -5.08 -0.66
CA VAL A 55 -2.84 -3.65 -0.41
C VAL A 55 -3.77 -3.11 -1.48
N ARG A 56 -4.97 -2.69 -1.11
CA ARG A 56 -6.02 -2.27 -2.04
C ARG A 56 -6.26 -0.79 -1.91
N ILE A 57 -6.17 -0.05 -3.01
CA ILE A 57 -6.42 1.40 -3.07
C ILE A 57 -7.62 1.68 -3.96
N ARG A 58 -8.51 2.56 -3.50
CA ARG A 58 -9.70 3.02 -4.24
C ARG A 58 -9.30 3.75 -5.54
N SER A 59 -10.11 3.64 -6.58
CA SER A 59 -9.77 4.09 -7.95
C SER A 59 -9.63 5.60 -8.14
N ASP A 60 -10.20 6.39 -7.23
CA ASP A 60 -10.22 7.85 -7.24
C ASP A 60 -9.04 8.46 -6.47
N VAL A 61 -8.19 7.62 -5.86
CA VAL A 61 -6.99 8.06 -5.16
C VAL A 61 -5.91 8.44 -6.17
N SER A 62 -5.15 9.50 -5.87
CA SER A 62 -4.14 10.03 -6.80
C SER A 62 -3.05 9.00 -7.14
N LEU A 63 -2.57 9.03 -8.38
CA LEU A 63 -1.48 8.15 -8.81
C LEU A 63 -0.16 8.43 -8.07
N THR A 64 0.03 9.65 -7.54
CA THR A 64 1.18 10.00 -6.71
C THR A 64 1.18 9.19 -5.41
N PHE A 65 0.03 9.08 -4.75
CA PHE A 65 -0.14 8.25 -3.55
C PHE A 65 0.09 6.76 -3.88
N VAL A 66 -0.52 6.26 -4.95
CA VAL A 66 -0.36 4.85 -5.40
C VAL A 66 1.12 4.53 -5.67
N LYS A 67 1.86 5.47 -6.28
CA LYS A 67 3.30 5.35 -6.54
C LYS A 67 4.09 5.23 -5.23
N GLU A 68 3.85 6.09 -4.25
CA GLU A 68 4.55 6.06 -2.96
C GLU A 68 4.28 4.78 -2.17
N VAL A 69 3.02 4.34 -2.12
CA VAL A 69 2.64 3.04 -1.55
C VAL A 69 3.36 1.91 -2.27
N GLY A 70 3.40 1.92 -3.60
CA GLY A 70 4.11 0.91 -4.40
C GLY A 70 5.63 0.88 -4.13
N ILE A 71 6.26 2.02 -3.86
CA ILE A 71 7.67 2.09 -3.46
C ILE A 71 7.87 1.43 -2.10
N VAL A 72 7.00 1.68 -1.13
CA VAL A 72 7.08 1.09 0.21
C VAL A 72 6.86 -0.42 0.18
N ILE A 73 5.85 -0.90 -0.56
CA ILE A 73 5.62 -2.34 -0.76
C ILE A 73 6.87 -3.01 -1.33
N ARG A 74 7.54 -2.37 -2.31
CA ARG A 74 8.80 -2.89 -2.86
C ARG A 74 9.92 -2.94 -1.82
N ARG A 75 10.01 -1.95 -0.92
CA ARG A 75 10.99 -1.88 0.17
C ARG A 75 10.75 -2.94 1.26
N PHE A 76 9.50 -3.38 1.42
CA PHE A 76 9.14 -4.48 2.32
C PHE A 76 9.72 -5.85 1.90
N LYS A 77 10.21 -5.97 0.65
CA LYS A 77 10.94 -7.14 0.11
C LYS A 77 10.16 -8.47 0.19
N ASN A 78 8.84 -8.44 0.29
CA ASN A 78 7.98 -9.62 0.20
C ASN A 78 7.27 -9.64 -1.17
N LYS A 79 7.49 -10.71 -1.95
CA LYS A 79 6.93 -10.85 -3.31
C LYS A 79 5.46 -11.27 -3.36
N ASP A 80 4.94 -11.76 -2.24
CA ASP A 80 3.54 -12.16 -2.13
C ASP A 80 2.63 -10.95 -1.90
N VAL A 81 3.19 -9.82 -1.43
CA VAL A 81 2.44 -8.57 -1.28
C VAL A 81 2.11 -7.97 -2.64
N GLN A 82 0.83 -7.74 -2.89
CA GLN A 82 0.31 -7.18 -4.13
C GLN A 82 -0.34 -5.81 -3.89
N LEU A 83 -0.16 -4.89 -4.85
CA LEU A 83 -0.82 -3.60 -4.85
C LEU A 83 -1.96 -3.60 -5.86
N PHE A 84 -3.14 -3.16 -5.46
CA PHE A 84 -4.29 -2.97 -6.32
C PHE A 84 -4.70 -1.51 -6.33
N HIS A 85 -5.09 -1.00 -7.51
CA HIS A 85 -5.68 0.32 -7.66
C HIS A 85 -6.94 0.20 -8.53
N GLY A 86 -8.10 0.54 -7.97
CA GLY A 86 -9.39 0.41 -8.68
C GLY A 86 -9.71 -1.04 -9.09
N GLY A 87 -9.24 -2.02 -8.32
CA GLY A 87 -9.42 -3.45 -8.60
C GLY A 87 -8.37 -4.07 -9.54
N PHE A 88 -7.47 -3.29 -10.14
CA PHE A 88 -6.42 -3.80 -11.01
C PHE A 88 -5.08 -3.90 -10.30
N VAL A 89 -4.32 -4.97 -10.57
CA VAL A 89 -2.96 -5.14 -10.05
C VAL A 89 -2.05 -4.06 -10.62
N VAL A 90 -1.37 -3.35 -9.73
CA VAL A 90 -0.32 -2.39 -10.07
C VAL A 90 1.02 -3.10 -10.06
N THR A 91 1.62 -3.22 -11.24
CA THR A 91 2.90 -3.91 -11.43
C THR A 91 4.09 -3.04 -11.05
N HIS A 92 5.22 -3.69 -10.73
CA HIS A 92 6.50 -2.99 -10.54
C HIS A 92 6.90 -2.12 -11.73
N LYS A 93 6.56 -2.54 -12.97
CA LYS A 93 6.82 -1.76 -14.18
C LYS A 93 6.02 -0.45 -14.18
N GLN A 94 4.75 -0.50 -13.80
CA GLN A 94 3.92 0.69 -13.69
C GLN A 94 4.43 1.65 -12.62
N ILE A 95 4.83 1.15 -11.44
CA ILE A 95 5.45 2.00 -10.40
C ILE A 95 6.73 2.67 -10.92
N LYS A 96 7.60 1.90 -11.59
CA LYS A 96 8.83 2.44 -12.18
C LYS A 96 8.54 3.54 -13.21
N MET A 97 7.53 3.33 -14.08
CA MET A 97 7.11 4.33 -15.06
C MET A 97 6.58 5.62 -14.40
N LEU A 98 5.86 5.52 -13.28
CA LEU A 98 5.37 6.70 -12.55
C LEU A 98 6.53 7.52 -11.97
N VAL A 99 7.53 6.86 -11.38
CA VAL A 99 8.74 7.53 -10.87
C VAL A 99 9.54 8.20 -12.00
N GLU A 100 9.72 7.53 -13.13
CA GLU A 100 10.46 8.08 -14.27
C GLU A 100 9.78 9.30 -14.89
N ARG A 101 8.44 9.33 -14.93
CA ARG A 101 7.67 10.47 -15.44
C ARG A 101 7.86 11.73 -14.59
N GLU A 102 7.92 11.59 -13.27
CA GLU A 102 8.14 12.74 -12.37
C GLU A 102 9.56 13.31 -12.50
N LEU A 103 10.56 12.43 -12.67
CA LEU A 103 11.94 12.85 -12.91
C LEU A 103 12.11 13.62 -14.22
N GLN A 104 11.28 13.35 -15.24
CA GLN A 104 11.29 14.09 -16.51
C GLN A 104 10.50 15.40 -16.46
N ALA A 105 9.63 15.57 -15.47
CA ALA A 105 8.80 16.77 -15.29
C ALA A 105 9.42 17.80 -14.33
N SER A 106 10.58 17.49 -13.74
CA SER A 106 11.36 18.34 -12.83
C SER A 106 12.56 18.95 -13.54
#